data_AF-A0A316VTW5-F1
#
_entry.id   AF-A0A316VTW5-F1
#
_cell.length_a   1.000
_cell.length_b   1.000
_cell.length_c   1.000
_cell.angle_alpha   90.00
_cell.angle_beta   90.00
_cell.angle_gamma   90.00
#
_symmetry.space_group_name_H-M   'P 1'
#
loop_
_entity.id
_entity.type
_entity.pdbx_description
1 polymer ?
#
loop_
_entity_poly.entity_id
_entity_poly.type
_entity_poly.pdbx_seq_one_letter_code
_entity_poly.pdbx_strand_id
1 'polypeptide(L)'
;MSSSAPHVVAGPSIPADSQLPDISHLSRAELQQLLGSTHNGQSNDDAFHSWVARNVPALKAAQQEEEALLRRAEELAEINMQLKPELEGLRRETKEYFDEARKLELEWPELERRQREAYKRFAPSSLLALLTQSTSKLHDESESLAGAFVEGLPLDAALDASLSSTTLTPANRNEDPGTAFVRRYRQLRATYHRQNIVAERWTRGTVVWRDE
;
A
#
# COMPACT_ATOMS: atom_id res chain seq x y z
N MET A 1 31.50 13.55 9.82
CA MET A 1 32.89 13.44 10.30
C MET A 1 33.07 14.47 11.42
N SER A 2 32.72 14.10 12.65
CA SER A 2 32.97 14.95 13.83
C SER A 2 33.98 14.23 14.70
N SER A 3 35.17 14.81 14.76
CA SER A 3 36.32 14.35 15.51
C SER A 3 36.05 14.50 17.01
N SER A 4 35.84 13.38 17.71
CA SER A 4 35.74 13.36 19.17
C SER A 4 37.15 13.37 19.76
N ALA A 5 37.48 14.43 20.51
CA ALA A 5 38.77 14.60 21.16
C ALA A 5 39.02 13.51 22.22
N PRO A 6 40.29 13.11 22.45
CA PRO A 6 40.60 12.16 23.51
C PRO A 6 40.35 12.81 24.87
N HIS A 7 39.33 12.35 25.57
CA HIS A 7 39.07 12.72 26.95
C HIS A 7 40.16 12.09 27.82
N VAL A 8 41.21 12.84 28.13
CA VAL A 8 42.22 12.45 29.11
C VAL A 8 41.52 12.47 30.46
N VAL A 9 41.08 11.30 30.93
CA VAL A 9 40.63 11.11 32.30
C VAL A 9 41.84 11.33 33.19
N ALA A 10 41.92 12.50 33.80
CA ALA A 10 42.85 12.74 34.89
C ALA A 10 42.55 11.69 35.97
N GLY A 11 43.50 10.78 36.19
CA GLY A 11 43.37 9.78 37.26
C GLY A 11 43.14 10.48 38.60
N PRO A 12 42.37 9.87 39.52
CA PRO A 12 42.07 10.48 40.80
C PRO A 12 43.38 10.82 41.53
N SER A 13 43.67 12.11 41.69
CA SER A 13 44.78 12.57 42.51
C SER A 13 44.51 12.19 43.95
N ILE A 14 45.21 11.15 44.42
CA ILE A 14 45.15 10.69 45.80
C ILE A 14 45.61 11.87 46.68
N PRO A 15 44.80 12.32 47.65
CA PRO A 15 45.24 13.34 48.60
C PRO A 15 46.41 12.77 49.42
N ALA A 16 47.57 13.44 49.32
CA ALA A 16 48.83 13.04 49.97
C ALA A 16 48.74 12.93 51.51
N ASP A 17 47.65 13.42 52.10
CA ASP A 17 47.48 13.52 53.55
C ASP A 17 46.61 12.41 54.18
N SER A 18 46.19 11.40 53.41
CA SER A 18 45.61 10.19 53.99
C SER A 18 46.72 9.28 54.52
N GLN A 19 47.31 9.67 55.66
CA GLN A 19 48.31 8.88 56.36
C GLN A 19 47.72 7.50 56.66
N LEU A 20 48.22 6.47 55.97
CA LEU A 20 47.99 5.07 56.32
C LEU A 20 49.02 4.72 57.40
N PRO A 21 48.67 4.78 58.69
CA PRO A 21 49.65 4.79 59.78
C PRO A 21 50.55 3.54 59.74
N ASP A 22 49.99 2.39 59.39
CA ASP A 22 50.67 1.09 59.46
C ASP A 22 51.72 0.84 58.36
N ILE A 23 51.64 1.55 57.23
CA ILE A 23 52.56 1.38 56.09
C ILE A 23 53.44 2.62 55.84
N SER A 24 53.21 3.70 56.58
CA SER A 24 53.95 4.96 56.44
C SER A 24 55.43 4.86 56.82
N HIS A 25 55.82 3.81 57.56
CA HIS A 25 57.19 3.56 58.01
C HIS A 25 58.05 2.76 57.01
N LEU A 26 57.45 2.13 55.98
CA LEU A 26 58.19 1.32 55.02
C LEU A 26 58.71 2.16 53.86
N SER A 27 59.96 1.90 53.46
CA SER A 27 60.55 2.52 52.28
C SER A 27 59.93 1.98 51.00
N ARG A 28 60.00 2.78 49.91
CA ARG A 28 59.47 2.41 48.60
C ARG A 28 60.02 1.07 48.09
N ALA A 29 61.29 0.77 48.38
CA ALA A 29 61.93 -0.48 47.97
C ALA A 29 61.37 -1.69 48.74
N GLU A 30 61.08 -1.52 50.04
CA GLU A 30 60.52 -2.58 50.89
C GLU A 30 59.06 -2.87 50.54
N LEU A 31 58.26 -1.85 50.24
CA LEU A 31 56.88 -2.03 49.74
C LEU A 31 56.87 -2.78 48.40
N GLN A 32 57.80 -2.46 47.50
CA GLN A 32 57.90 -3.13 46.20
C GLN A 32 58.33 -4.60 46.33
N GLN A 33 59.20 -4.90 47.29
CA GLN A 33 59.63 -6.27 47.60
C GLN A 33 58.52 -7.08 48.28
N LEU A 34 57.70 -6.45 49.12
CA LEU A 34 56.57 -7.08 49.80
C LEU A 34 55.41 -7.35 48.83
N LEU A 35 55.17 -6.43 47.89
CA LEU A 35 54.20 -6.57 46.80
C LEU A 35 54.59 -7.70 45.81
N GLY A 36 55.88 -7.81 45.49
CA GLY A 36 56.42 -8.87 44.64
C GLY A 36 56.61 -10.22 45.35
N SER A 37 56.42 -10.28 46.67
CA SER A 37 56.49 -11.54 47.41
C SER A 37 55.17 -12.30 47.30
N THR A 38 55.22 -13.57 46.93
CA THR A 38 54.04 -14.46 46.91
C THR A 38 53.96 -15.19 48.25
N HIS A 39 52.89 -15.00 49.01
CA HIS A 39 52.62 -15.77 50.21
C HIS A 39 51.56 -16.83 49.89
N ASN A 40 51.84 -18.11 50.15
CA ASN A 40 50.90 -19.23 49.88
C ASN A 40 50.38 -19.32 48.43
N GLY A 41 51.19 -18.97 47.43
CA GLY A 41 50.82 -19.09 46.01
C GLY A 41 49.81 -18.06 45.51
N GLN A 42 49.40 -17.11 46.36
CA GLN A 42 48.62 -15.94 45.98
C GLN A 42 49.54 -14.72 45.94
N SER A 43 49.40 -13.89 44.90
CA SER A 43 50.15 -12.64 44.80
C SER A 43 49.69 -11.70 45.92
N ASN A 44 50.64 -11.21 46.73
CA ASN A 44 50.36 -10.19 47.73
C ASN A 44 49.87 -8.87 47.10
N ASP A 45 50.10 -8.70 45.79
CA ASP A 45 49.54 -7.63 44.97
C ASP A 45 48.01 -7.57 45.03
N ASP A 46 47.32 -8.71 44.89
CA ASP A 46 45.83 -8.76 44.93
C ASP A 46 45.30 -8.47 46.35
N ALA A 47 46.02 -8.94 47.38
CA ALA A 47 45.70 -8.67 48.77
C ALA A 47 45.90 -7.18 49.12
N PHE A 48 46.96 -6.57 48.60
CA PHE A 48 47.24 -5.15 48.77
C PHE A 48 46.21 -4.29 48.01
N HIS A 49 45.91 -4.61 46.75
CA HIS A 49 44.90 -3.90 45.97
C HIS A 49 43.50 -3.98 46.60
N SER A 50 43.10 -5.14 47.12
CA SER A 50 41.82 -5.29 47.84
C SER A 50 41.81 -4.57 49.18
N TRP A 51 42.95 -4.48 49.88
CA TRP A 51 43.08 -3.69 51.10
C TRP A 51 43.06 -2.18 50.82
N VAL A 52 43.76 -1.70 49.78
CA VAL A 52 43.72 -0.29 49.35
C VAL A 52 42.31 0.10 48.92
N ALA A 53 41.63 -0.76 48.15
CA ALA A 53 40.22 -0.63 47.81
C ALA A 53 39.32 -0.54 49.07
N ARG A 54 39.64 -1.29 50.12
CA ARG A 54 38.90 -1.25 51.40
C ARG A 54 39.31 -0.15 52.36
N ASN A 55 40.38 0.60 52.14
CA ASN A 55 40.83 1.60 53.11
C ASN A 55 40.87 3.02 52.54
N VAL A 56 40.96 3.19 51.22
CA VAL A 56 40.93 4.50 50.56
C VAL A 56 39.48 4.90 50.23
N PRO A 57 38.90 5.92 50.89
CA PRO A 57 37.50 6.29 50.70
C PRO A 57 37.19 6.79 49.28
N ALA A 58 38.15 7.46 48.63
CA ALA A 58 37.98 7.91 47.23
C ALA A 58 37.87 6.72 46.25
N LEU A 59 38.63 5.65 46.46
CA LEU A 59 38.58 4.45 45.63
C LEU A 59 37.30 3.65 45.89
N LYS A 60 36.84 3.57 47.14
CA LYS A 60 35.52 3.00 47.47
C LYS A 60 34.38 3.74 46.79
N ALA A 61 34.41 5.08 46.83
CA ALA A 61 33.38 5.89 46.19
C ALA A 61 33.34 5.63 44.68
N ALA A 62 34.50 5.58 44.02
CA ALA A 62 34.60 5.26 42.60
C ALA A 62 34.10 3.83 42.29
N GLN A 63 34.41 2.83 43.12
CA GLN A 63 33.91 1.46 42.94
C GLN A 63 32.40 1.36 43.14
N GLN A 64 31.85 2.07 44.13
CA GLN A 64 30.40 2.12 44.35
C GLN A 64 29.68 2.81 43.20
N GLU A 65 30.28 3.86 42.63
CA GLU A 65 29.76 4.50 41.41
C GLU A 65 29.81 3.56 40.21
N GLU A 66 30.90 2.81 40.03
CA GLU A 66 31.03 1.80 38.98
C GLU A 66 29.97 0.70 39.13
N GLU A 67 29.83 0.13 40.32
CA GLU A 67 28.79 -0.87 40.62
C GLU A 67 27.37 -0.33 40.38
N ALA A 68 27.12 0.93 40.75
CA ALA A 68 25.83 1.57 40.50
C ALA A 68 25.56 1.77 39.00
N LEU A 69 26.59 2.10 38.21
CA LEU A 69 26.48 2.21 36.76
C LEU A 69 26.25 0.85 36.10
N LEU A 70 26.94 -0.20 36.57
CA LEU A 70 26.73 -1.56 36.08
C LEU A 70 25.31 -2.05 36.36
N ARG A 71 24.79 -1.86 37.58
CA ARG A 71 23.40 -2.20 37.92
C ARG A 71 22.39 -1.45 37.05
N ARG A 72 22.61 -0.15 36.82
CA ARG A 72 21.74 0.63 35.91
C ARG A 72 21.82 0.12 34.47
N ALA A 73 22.99 -0.29 34.01
CA ALA A 73 23.16 -0.85 32.67
C ALA A 73 22.46 -2.22 32.54
N GLU A 74 22.53 -3.06 33.58
CA GLU A 74 21.82 -4.33 33.67
C GLU A 74 20.30 -4.12 33.67
N GLU A 75 19.79 -3.20 34.49
CA GLU A 75 18.36 -2.83 34.53
C GLU A 75 17.87 -2.36 33.15
N LEU A 76 18.64 -1.51 32.47
CA LEU A 76 18.31 -1.06 31.11
C LEU A 76 18.36 -2.21 30.09
N ALA A 77 19.32 -3.13 30.23
CA ALA A 77 19.40 -4.31 29.38
C ALA A 77 18.19 -5.22 29.58
N GLU A 78 17.74 -5.42 30.82
CA GLU A 78 16.53 -6.20 31.14
C GLU A 78 15.28 -5.56 30.54
N ILE A 79 15.11 -4.24 30.68
CA ILE A 79 13.99 -3.50 30.08
C ILE A 79 14.01 -3.65 28.54
N ASN A 80 15.19 -3.50 27.92
CA ASN A 80 15.33 -3.67 26.48
C ASN A 80 14.97 -5.09 26.03
N MET A 81 15.35 -6.11 26.81
CA MET A 81 15.02 -7.51 26.52
C MET A 81 13.52 -7.79 26.68
N GLN A 82 12.85 -7.14 27.63
CA GLN A 82 11.40 -7.23 27.82
C GLN A 82 10.61 -6.56 26.69
N LEU A 83 11.08 -5.42 26.18
CA LEU A 83 10.42 -4.67 25.10
C LEU A 83 10.64 -5.28 23.71
N LYS A 84 11.75 -5.98 23.50
CA LYS A 84 12.11 -6.62 22.23
C LYS A 84 10.99 -7.48 21.61
N PRO A 85 10.32 -8.42 22.32
CA PRO A 85 9.28 -9.24 21.72
C PRO A 85 8.06 -8.44 21.24
N GLU A 86 7.68 -7.38 21.95
CA GLU A 86 6.58 -6.50 21.54
C GLU A 86 6.94 -5.74 20.26
N LEU A 87 8.15 -5.17 20.20
CA LEU A 87 8.64 -4.47 19.02
C LEU A 87 8.81 -5.41 17.82
N GLU A 88 9.26 -6.64 18.03
CA GLU A 88 9.33 -7.67 17.00
C GLU A 88 7.95 -8.16 16.56
N GLY A 89 6.95 -8.16 17.46
CA GLY A 89 5.55 -8.38 17.14
C GLY A 89 5.01 -7.29 16.21
N LEU A 90 5.11 -6.03 16.64
CA LEU A 90 4.64 -4.88 15.86
C LEU A 90 5.35 -4.78 14.50
N ARG A 91 6.65 -5.08 14.46
CA ARG A 91 7.42 -5.13 13.20
C ARG A 91 6.91 -6.20 12.25
N ARG A 92 6.50 -7.37 12.75
CA ARG A 92 5.93 -8.43 11.90
C ARG A 92 4.57 -8.02 11.37
N GLU A 93 3.68 -7.51 12.23
CA GLU A 93 2.35 -7.05 11.83
C GLU A 93 2.43 -5.93 10.78
N THR A 94 3.25 -4.91 11.02
CA THR A 94 3.43 -3.81 10.06
C THR A 94 4.00 -4.30 8.73
N LYS A 95 4.90 -5.29 8.76
CA LYS A 95 5.41 -5.93 7.54
C LYS A 95 4.31 -6.71 6.82
N GLU A 96 3.49 -7.47 7.53
CA GLU A 96 2.38 -8.23 6.94
C GLU A 96 1.37 -7.30 6.25
N TYR A 97 0.93 -6.24 6.93
CA TYR A 97 0.04 -5.23 6.32
C TYR A 97 0.68 -4.50 5.14
N PHE A 98 1.97 -4.22 5.20
CA PHE A 98 2.70 -3.61 4.09
C PHE A 98 2.78 -4.56 2.89
N ASP A 99 3.09 -5.83 3.12
CA ASP A 99 3.16 -6.86 2.08
C ASP A 99 1.78 -7.09 1.44
N GLU A 100 0.70 -7.07 2.23
CA GLU A 100 -0.68 -7.11 1.73
C GLU A 100 -1.03 -5.89 0.88
N ALA A 101 -0.73 -4.68 1.36
CA ALA A 101 -0.96 -3.45 0.61
C ALA A 101 -0.20 -3.45 -0.73
N ARG A 102 1.04 -3.95 -0.74
CA ARG A 102 1.85 -4.10 -1.98
C ARG A 102 1.27 -5.11 -2.95
N LYS A 103 0.72 -6.22 -2.46
CA LYS A 103 0.01 -7.19 -3.33
C LYS A 103 -1.22 -6.54 -3.97
N LEU A 104 -2.03 -5.84 -3.18
CA LEU A 104 -3.21 -5.13 -3.69
C LEU A 104 -2.85 -4.03 -4.69
N GLU A 105 -1.77 -3.28 -4.45
CA GLU A 105 -1.26 -2.27 -5.38
C GLU A 105 -0.84 -2.90 -6.73
N LEU A 106 -0.26 -4.10 -6.69
CA LEU A 106 0.12 -4.84 -7.89
C LEU A 106 -1.09 -5.40 -8.65
N GLU A 107 -2.16 -5.78 -7.96
CA GLU A 107 -3.42 -6.28 -8.54
C GLU A 107 -4.32 -5.14 -9.08
N TRP A 108 -4.22 -3.94 -8.50
CA TRP A 108 -5.00 -2.76 -8.87
C TRP A 108 -5.04 -2.45 -10.37
N PRO A 109 -3.92 -2.37 -11.12
CA PRO A 109 -3.97 -2.02 -12.54
C PRO A 109 -4.74 -3.03 -13.38
N GLU A 110 -4.74 -4.30 -12.99
CA GLU A 110 -5.49 -5.33 -13.71
C GLU A 110 -7.00 -5.19 -13.45
N LEU A 111 -7.38 -4.97 -12.19
CA LEU A 111 -8.76 -4.70 -11.82
C LEU A 111 -9.28 -3.44 -12.50
N GLU A 112 -8.49 -2.36 -12.50
CA GLU A 112 -8.83 -1.10 -13.15
C GLU A 112 -8.96 -1.27 -14.66
N ARG A 113 -8.09 -2.07 -15.29
CA ARG A 113 -8.21 -2.42 -16.72
C ARG A 113 -9.53 -3.14 -17.00
N ARG A 114 -9.87 -4.17 -16.22
CA ARG A 114 -11.14 -4.92 -16.36
C ARG A 114 -12.35 -4.00 -16.15
N GLN A 115 -12.29 -3.11 -15.16
CA GLN A 115 -13.30 -2.11 -14.91
C GLN A 115 -13.44 -1.19 -16.12
N ARG A 116 -12.36 -0.56 -16.59
CA ARG A 116 -12.36 0.31 -17.77
C ARG A 116 -12.92 -0.41 -18.99
N GLU A 117 -12.60 -1.68 -19.21
CA GLU A 117 -13.16 -2.48 -20.30
C GLU A 117 -14.66 -2.74 -20.18
N ALA A 118 -15.16 -3.01 -18.97
CA ALA A 118 -16.59 -3.13 -18.72
C ALA A 118 -17.31 -1.79 -18.97
N TYR A 119 -16.77 -0.70 -18.44
CA TYR A 119 -17.35 0.64 -18.60
C TYR A 119 -17.23 1.19 -20.02
N LYS A 120 -16.26 0.77 -20.83
CA LYS A 120 -16.16 1.19 -22.25
C LYS A 120 -17.45 0.98 -23.02
N ARG A 121 -18.20 -0.09 -22.74
CA ARG A 121 -19.48 -0.38 -23.43
C ARG A 121 -20.61 0.57 -23.01
N PHE A 122 -20.56 1.04 -21.78
CA PHE A 122 -21.55 1.94 -21.18
C PHE A 122 -21.11 3.41 -21.19
N ALA A 123 -19.91 3.68 -21.73
CA ALA A 123 -19.43 5.04 -21.89
C ALA A 123 -20.42 5.83 -22.76
N PRO A 124 -20.75 7.09 -22.41
CA PRO A 124 -21.72 7.88 -23.15
C PRO A 124 -21.40 7.98 -24.65
N SER A 125 -20.11 8.07 -25.01
CA SER A 125 -19.66 8.08 -26.39
C SER A 125 -19.93 6.77 -27.13
N SER A 126 -19.71 5.61 -26.47
CA SER A 126 -19.98 4.28 -27.03
C SER A 126 -21.48 4.03 -27.22
N LEU A 127 -22.30 4.45 -26.25
CA LEU A 127 -23.75 4.33 -26.35
C LEU A 127 -24.31 5.26 -27.45
N LEU A 128 -23.78 6.48 -27.58
CA LEU A 128 -24.12 7.37 -28.67
C LEU A 128 -23.73 6.78 -30.03
N ALA A 129 -22.52 6.20 -30.14
CA ALA A 129 -22.08 5.55 -31.38
C ALA A 129 -22.96 4.33 -31.74
N LEU A 130 -23.41 3.56 -30.74
CA LEU A 130 -24.35 2.47 -30.96
C LEU A 130 -25.70 2.97 -31.44
N LEU A 131 -26.20 4.07 -30.87
CA LEU A 131 -27.45 4.73 -31.28
C LEU A 131 -27.35 5.26 -32.71
N THR A 132 -26.24 5.93 -33.09
CA THR A 132 -26.06 6.44 -34.45
C THR A 132 -25.92 5.31 -35.48
N GLN A 133 -25.29 4.20 -35.08
CA GLN A 133 -25.22 3.00 -35.90
C GLN A 133 -26.61 2.39 -36.10
N SER A 134 -27.42 2.26 -35.04
CA SER A 134 -28.79 1.73 -35.16
C SER A 134 -29.68 2.64 -36.01
N THR A 135 -29.56 3.96 -35.88
CA THR A 135 -30.30 4.91 -36.73
C THR A 135 -29.93 4.77 -38.20
N SER A 136 -28.64 4.56 -38.49
CA SER A 136 -28.17 4.37 -39.87
C SER A 136 -28.72 3.07 -40.46
N LYS A 137 -28.69 1.98 -39.69
CA LYS A 137 -29.30 0.70 -40.08
C LYS A 137 -30.79 0.83 -40.37
N LEU A 138 -31.55 1.52 -39.51
CA LEU A 138 -32.97 1.78 -39.74
C LEU A 138 -33.23 2.61 -41.00
N HIS A 139 -32.33 3.55 -41.31
CA HIS A 139 -32.40 4.31 -42.56
C HIS A 139 -32.22 3.38 -43.76
N ASP A 140 -31.12 2.62 -43.80
CA ASP A 140 -30.80 1.68 -44.88
C ASP A 140 -31.91 0.62 -45.06
N GLU A 141 -32.47 0.11 -43.96
CA GLU A 141 -33.60 -0.82 -43.97
C GLU A 141 -34.86 -0.19 -44.59
N SER A 142 -35.15 1.07 -44.24
CA SER A 142 -36.30 1.78 -44.82
C SER A 142 -36.13 2.06 -46.31
N GLU A 143 -34.91 2.38 -46.75
CA GLU A 143 -34.59 2.58 -48.18
C GLU A 143 -34.62 1.24 -48.94
N SER A 144 -34.10 0.16 -48.36
CA SER A 144 -34.16 -1.19 -48.94
C SER A 144 -35.60 -1.67 -49.11
N LEU A 145 -36.45 -1.45 -48.10
CA LEU A 145 -37.87 -1.78 -48.17
C LEU A 145 -38.57 -0.95 -49.26
N ALA A 146 -38.28 0.35 -49.34
CA ALA A 146 -38.80 1.20 -50.41
C ALA A 146 -38.35 0.73 -51.80
N GLY A 147 -37.07 0.43 -51.98
CA GLY A 147 -36.52 -0.11 -53.22
C GLY A 147 -37.19 -1.42 -53.64
N ALA A 148 -37.30 -2.38 -52.72
CA ALA A 148 -37.97 -3.65 -52.97
C ALA A 148 -39.44 -3.47 -53.40
N PHE A 149 -40.15 -2.50 -52.81
CA PHE A 149 -41.53 -2.20 -53.20
C PHE A 149 -41.62 -1.58 -54.61
N VAL A 150 -40.70 -0.68 -54.98
CA VAL A 150 -40.65 -0.11 -56.34
C VAL A 150 -40.31 -1.18 -57.38
N GLU A 151 -39.41 -2.10 -57.05
CA GLU A 151 -39.00 -3.21 -57.93
C GLU A 151 -40.04 -4.35 -58.00
N GLY A 152 -41.09 -4.30 -57.16
CA GLY A 152 -42.11 -5.35 -57.09
C GLY A 152 -41.62 -6.67 -56.48
N LEU A 153 -40.50 -6.64 -55.75
CA LEU A 153 -39.98 -7.80 -55.03
C LEU A 153 -40.90 -8.17 -53.85
N PRO A 154 -41.03 -9.47 -53.51
CA PRO A 154 -41.83 -9.88 -52.38
C PRO A 154 -41.28 -9.27 -51.08
N LEU A 155 -42.12 -8.49 -50.40
CA LEU A 155 -41.77 -7.77 -49.17
C LEU A 155 -41.19 -8.66 -48.08
N ASP A 156 -41.58 -9.93 -48.03
CA ASP A 156 -41.13 -10.88 -47.01
C ASP A 156 -39.69 -11.36 -47.25
N ALA A 157 -39.20 -11.37 -48.49
CA ALA A 157 -37.81 -11.72 -48.80
C ALA A 157 -36.80 -10.65 -48.36
N ALA A 158 -37.23 -9.39 -48.26
CA ALA A 158 -36.41 -8.29 -47.76
C ALA A 158 -36.31 -8.26 -46.22
N LEU A 159 -37.18 -9.01 -45.51
CA LEU A 159 -37.35 -8.90 -44.05
C LEU A 159 -36.84 -10.13 -43.27
N ASP A 160 -36.85 -11.33 -43.88
CA ASP A 160 -36.34 -12.57 -43.26
C ASP A 160 -34.83 -12.52 -42.96
N ALA A 161 -34.10 -11.56 -43.53
CA ALA A 161 -32.67 -11.39 -43.28
C ALA A 161 -32.33 -10.64 -41.96
N SER A 162 -33.28 -9.97 -41.28
CA SER A 162 -32.91 -9.02 -40.20
C SER A 162 -33.84 -8.93 -38.97
N LEU A 163 -35.08 -9.40 -39.00
CA LEU A 163 -36.06 -9.14 -37.92
C LEU A 163 -36.31 -10.34 -37.00
N SER A 164 -35.37 -10.65 -36.11
CA SER A 164 -35.53 -11.71 -35.09
C SER A 164 -36.13 -11.26 -33.74
N SER A 165 -36.61 -10.02 -33.55
CA SER A 165 -36.98 -9.58 -32.19
C SER A 165 -38.15 -8.59 -32.01
N THR A 166 -38.95 -8.30 -33.03
CA THR A 166 -40.18 -7.52 -32.80
C THR A 166 -41.37 -8.37 -33.17
N THR A 167 -42.24 -8.61 -32.19
CA THR A 167 -43.52 -9.31 -32.27
C THR A 167 -44.41 -8.63 -33.31
N LEU A 168 -44.16 -8.91 -34.59
CA LEU A 168 -45.07 -8.56 -35.67
C LEU A 168 -46.22 -9.56 -35.56
N THR A 169 -47.41 -9.02 -35.31
CA THR A 169 -48.66 -9.76 -35.47
C THR A 169 -48.63 -10.49 -36.81
N PRO A 170 -49.02 -11.78 -36.85
CA PRO A 170 -48.92 -12.56 -38.08
C PRO A 170 -49.68 -11.83 -39.17
N ALA A 171 -48.98 -11.56 -40.27
CA ALA A 171 -49.56 -10.90 -41.44
C ALA A 171 -50.84 -11.65 -41.82
N ASN A 172 -51.95 -10.92 -41.89
CA ASN A 172 -53.18 -11.48 -42.42
C ASN A 172 -52.88 -11.81 -43.89
N ARG A 173 -52.90 -13.09 -44.28
CA ARG A 173 -52.51 -13.57 -45.62
C ARG A 173 -53.31 -12.94 -46.79
N ASN A 174 -54.35 -12.18 -46.46
CA ASN A 174 -55.23 -11.47 -47.39
C ASN A 174 -55.01 -9.95 -47.38
N GLU A 175 -53.93 -9.44 -46.80
CA GLU A 175 -53.64 -8.00 -46.78
C GLU A 175 -53.01 -7.55 -48.11
N ASP A 176 -53.53 -6.47 -48.69
CA ASP A 176 -52.98 -5.88 -49.91
C ASP A 176 -51.48 -5.53 -49.72
N PRO A 177 -50.60 -5.87 -50.67
CA PRO A 177 -49.16 -5.65 -50.52
C PRO A 177 -48.82 -4.16 -50.33
N GLY A 178 -49.63 -3.26 -50.88
CA GLY A 178 -49.50 -1.82 -50.68
C GLY A 178 -49.82 -1.35 -49.25
N THR A 179 -50.83 -1.94 -48.59
CA THR A 179 -51.20 -1.55 -47.22
C THR A 179 -50.20 -2.12 -46.21
N ALA A 180 -49.72 -3.35 -46.44
CA ALA A 180 -48.63 -3.96 -45.69
C ALA A 180 -47.33 -3.15 -45.79
N PHE A 181 -46.98 -2.67 -47.00
CA PHE A 181 -45.84 -1.77 -47.23
C PHE A 181 -45.98 -0.47 -46.43
N VAL A 182 -47.09 0.25 -46.59
CA VAL A 182 -47.30 1.55 -45.93
C VAL A 182 -47.21 1.42 -44.41
N ARG A 183 -47.79 0.36 -43.84
CA ARG A 183 -47.71 0.09 -42.40
C ARG A 183 -46.26 -0.13 -41.95
N ARG A 184 -45.53 -1.02 -42.62
CA ARG A 184 -44.14 -1.39 -42.26
C ARG A 184 -43.18 -0.21 -42.45
N TYR A 185 -43.26 0.50 -43.57
CA TYR A 185 -42.43 1.67 -43.85
C TYR A 185 -42.69 2.81 -42.83
N ARG A 186 -43.96 3.06 -42.49
CA ARG A 186 -44.30 4.05 -41.44
C ARG A 186 -43.72 3.66 -40.07
N GLN A 187 -43.75 2.38 -39.72
CA GLN A 187 -43.17 1.90 -38.46
C GLN A 187 -41.65 2.13 -38.41
N LEU A 188 -40.91 1.73 -39.47
CA LEU A 188 -39.46 1.94 -39.57
C LEU A 188 -39.06 3.41 -39.52
N ARG A 189 -39.76 4.27 -40.28
CA ARG A 189 -39.50 5.72 -40.27
C ARG A 189 -39.87 6.37 -38.93
N ALA A 190 -40.94 5.93 -38.28
CA ALA A 190 -41.30 6.41 -36.94
C ALA A 190 -40.26 6.02 -35.88
N THR A 191 -39.66 4.82 -35.95
CA THR A 191 -38.53 4.45 -35.09
C THR A 191 -37.27 5.24 -35.42
N TYR A 192 -36.95 5.40 -36.71
CA TYR A 192 -35.80 6.18 -37.17
C TYR A 192 -35.87 7.63 -36.67
N HIS A 193 -36.97 8.34 -36.91
CA HIS A 193 -37.09 9.74 -36.50
C HIS A 193 -37.05 9.90 -34.97
N ARG A 194 -37.67 8.98 -34.21
CA ARG A 194 -37.55 8.98 -32.75
C ARG A 194 -36.10 8.85 -32.30
N GLN A 195 -35.37 7.87 -32.84
CA GLN A 195 -33.96 7.66 -32.48
C GLN A 195 -33.06 8.81 -32.96
N ASN A 196 -33.30 9.36 -34.16
CA ASN A 196 -32.52 10.48 -34.70
C ASN A 196 -32.68 11.75 -33.87
N ILE A 197 -33.91 12.08 -33.43
CA ILE A 197 -34.14 13.22 -32.54
C ILE A 197 -33.41 13.04 -31.21
N VAL A 198 -33.41 11.82 -30.65
CA VAL A 198 -32.66 11.51 -29.43
C VAL A 198 -31.15 11.63 -29.65
N ALA A 199 -30.64 11.10 -30.76
CA ALA A 199 -29.22 11.21 -31.12
C ALA A 199 -28.78 12.67 -31.29
N GLU A 200 -29.55 13.49 -32.00
CA GLU A 200 -29.26 14.92 -32.17
C GLU A 200 -29.32 15.72 -30.86
N ARG A 201 -30.25 15.38 -29.97
CA ARG A 201 -30.32 16.00 -28.64
C ARG A 201 -29.13 15.62 -27.79
N TRP A 202 -28.65 14.38 -27.91
CA TRP A 202 -27.47 13.88 -27.23
C TRP A 202 -26.20 14.55 -27.75
N THR A 203 -26.00 14.65 -29.06
CA THR A 203 -24.83 15.35 -29.64
C THR A 203 -24.78 16.82 -29.27
N ARG A 204 -25.94 17.48 -29.11
CA ARG A 204 -26.06 18.86 -28.62
C ARG A 204 -25.84 19.04 -27.12
N GLY A 205 -25.61 17.95 -26.36
CA GLY A 205 -25.42 18.01 -24.90
C GLY A 205 -26.69 18.37 -24.12
N THR A 206 -27.87 18.28 -24.75
CA THR A 206 -29.16 18.61 -24.10
C THR A 206 -29.78 17.44 -23.34
N VAL A 207 -29.11 16.29 -23.34
CA VAL A 207 -29.52 15.09 -22.60
C VAL A 207 -28.86 15.12 -21.24
N VAL A 208 -29.67 15.34 -20.20
CA VAL A 208 -29.25 15.21 -18.80
C VAL A 208 -29.58 13.80 -18.35
N TRP A 209 -28.55 13.01 -18.05
CA TRP A 209 -28.71 11.73 -17.35
C TRP A 209 -29.00 12.06 -15.88
N ARG A 210 -30.07 11.52 -15.31
CA ARG A 210 -30.31 11.63 -13.86
C ARG A 210 -29.44 10.59 -13.18
N ASP A 211 -28.49 11.05 -12.38
CA ASP A 211 -27.76 10.22 -11.43
C ASP A 211 -28.65 10.11 -10.18
N GLU A 212 -29.55 9.11 -10.13
CA GLU A 212 -30.22 8.67 -8.88
C GLU A 212 -29.58 7.37 -8.38
#